data_AF-G8H3X7-F1
#
_entry.id   AF-G8H3X7-F1
#
_cell.length_a   1.000
_cell.length_b   1.000
_cell.length_c   1.000
_cell.angle_alpha   90.00
_cell.angle_beta   90.00
_cell.angle_gamma   90.00
#
_symmetry.space_group_name_H-M   'P 1'
#
loop_
_entity.id
_entity.type
_entity.pdbx_description
1 polymer ?
#
loop_
_entity_poly.entity_id
_entity_poly.type
_entity_poly.pdbx_seq_one_letter_code
_entity_poly.pdbx_strand_id
1 'polypeptide(L)'
;MFSSFWSSIIAMLLSCVVMTLGWMLAKRALSDREKSSPFECGFDPIKSARLPFSLRFFLLAIIFLIFDVEIVLLFPILSSMLSGLSMSLMLSSFIFLVILIVGLFHEWNEGSLDWAQ
;
A
#
# COMPACT_ATOMS: atom_id res chain seq x y z
N MET A 1 20.89 -14.32 3.72
CA MET A 1 19.74 -15.10 3.22
C MET A 1 19.21 -16.07 4.28
N PHE A 2 20.03 -16.99 4.81
CA PHE A 2 19.59 -17.88 5.91
C PHE A 2 19.26 -17.13 7.22
N SER A 3 20.08 -16.14 7.61
CA SER A 3 19.82 -15.32 8.78
C SER A 3 18.52 -14.50 8.68
N SER A 4 18.27 -13.90 7.53
CA SER A 4 17.05 -13.12 7.26
C SER A 4 15.80 -14.00 7.28
N PHE A 5 15.88 -15.20 6.70
CA PHE A 5 14.80 -16.19 6.75
C PHE A 5 14.49 -16.65 8.17
N TRP A 6 15.54 -16.87 8.98
CA TRP A 6 15.36 -17.23 10.38
C TRP A 6 14.72 -16.11 11.19
N SER A 7 15.12 -14.86 10.96
CA SER A 7 14.50 -13.70 11.62
C SER A 7 13.01 -13.55 11.28
N SER A 8 12.60 -13.81 10.04
CA SER A 8 11.17 -13.74 9.67
C SER A 8 10.35 -14.84 10.32
N ILE A 9 10.90 -16.06 10.44
CA ILE A 9 10.23 -17.16 11.15
C ILE A 9 10.05 -16.82 12.63
N ILE A 10 11.10 -16.31 13.28
CA ILE A 10 11.04 -15.92 14.68
C ILE A 10 9.99 -14.82 14.89
N ALA A 11 9.94 -13.81 14.01
CA ALA A 11 8.95 -12.73 14.10
C ALA A 11 7.51 -13.24 13.99
N MET A 12 7.25 -14.17 13.07
CA MET A 12 5.93 -14.78 12.89
C MET A 12 5.54 -15.68 14.09
N LEU A 13 6.50 -16.45 14.62
CA LEU A 13 6.26 -17.25 15.82
C LEU A 13 5.96 -16.36 17.03
N LEU A 14 6.70 -15.27 17.20
CA LEU A 14 6.50 -14.34 18.30
C LEU A 14 5.11 -13.71 18.25
N SER A 15 4.65 -13.25 17.08
CA SER A 15 3.31 -12.65 16.94
C SER A 15 2.20 -13.67 17.24
N CYS A 16 2.34 -14.92 16.81
CA CYS A 16 1.43 -16.01 17.15
C CYS A 16 1.42 -16.31 18.66
N VAL A 17 2.59 -16.37 19.31
CA VAL A 17 2.69 -16.62 20.76
C VAL A 17 2.03 -15.50 21.55
N VAL A 18 2.30 -14.22 21.21
CA VAL A 18 1.67 -13.08 21.88
C VAL A 18 0.15 -13.09 21.70
N MET A 19 -0.34 -13.36 20.49
CA MET A 19 -1.77 -13.44 20.21
C MET A 19 -2.45 -14.58 20.98
N THR A 20 -1.84 -15.77 21.03
CA THR A 20 -2.39 -16.93 21.74
C THR A 20 -2.35 -16.74 23.25
N LEU A 21 -1.29 -16.17 23.82
CA LEU A 21 -1.23 -15.81 25.23
C LEU A 21 -2.31 -14.77 25.58
N GLY A 22 -2.48 -13.73 24.77
CA GLY A 22 -3.57 -12.76 24.94
C GLY A 22 -4.94 -13.43 24.89
N TRP A 23 -5.13 -14.39 23.98
CA TRP A 23 -6.38 -15.14 23.85
C TRP A 23 -6.67 -16.03 25.08
N MET A 24 -5.64 -16.70 25.63
CA MET A 24 -5.73 -17.60 26.79
C MET A 24 -5.90 -16.84 28.11
N LEU A 25 -5.21 -15.72 28.29
CA LEU A 25 -5.25 -14.91 29.52
C LEU A 25 -6.47 -14.00 29.59
N ALA A 26 -7.12 -13.70 28.46
CA ALA A 26 -8.27 -12.81 28.42
C ALA A 26 -9.45 -13.38 29.23
N LYS A 27 -9.88 -12.64 30.25
CA LYS A 27 -11.14 -12.90 30.97
C LYS A 27 -12.32 -12.55 30.06
N ARG A 28 -12.86 -13.54 29.35
CA ARG A 28 -14.04 -13.35 28.51
C ARG A 28 -15.31 -13.47 29.34
N ALA A 29 -16.19 -12.49 29.21
CA ALA A 29 -17.58 -12.66 29.59
C ALA A 29 -18.28 -13.64 28.62
N LEU A 30 -19.44 -14.17 29.01
CA LEU A 30 -20.34 -14.87 28.09
C LEU A 30 -20.55 -14.03 26.82
N SER A 31 -20.67 -14.71 25.68
CA SER A 31 -20.89 -14.07 24.39
C SER A 31 -22.14 -13.19 24.44
N ASP A 32 -21.94 -11.89 24.39
CA ASP A 32 -23.01 -10.89 24.43
C ASP A 32 -23.13 -10.25 23.05
N ARG A 33 -24.37 -10.19 22.54
CA ARG A 33 -24.66 -9.65 21.21
C ARG A 33 -24.21 -8.19 21.10
N GLU A 34 -24.43 -7.40 22.14
CA GLU A 34 -24.10 -5.97 22.17
C GLU A 34 -22.61 -5.69 22.22
N LYS A 35 -21.78 -6.66 22.67
CA LYS A 35 -20.32 -6.57 22.54
C LYS A 35 -19.80 -6.94 21.16
N SER A 36 -20.62 -7.68 20.40
CA SER A 36 -20.31 -8.10 19.04
C SER A 36 -20.90 -7.18 17.97
N SER A 37 -21.71 -6.19 18.35
CA SER A 37 -22.27 -5.21 17.43
C SER A 37 -21.24 -4.11 17.09
N PRO A 38 -21.33 -3.50 15.90
CA PRO A 38 -20.45 -2.39 15.53
C PRO A 38 -20.63 -1.19 16.47
N PHE A 39 -19.53 -0.54 16.84
CA PHE A 39 -19.55 0.64 17.68
C PHE A 39 -19.72 1.91 16.82
N GLU A 40 -20.87 2.58 16.93
CA GLU A 40 -21.14 3.90 16.32
C GLU A 40 -21.42 4.94 17.41
N CYS A 41 -20.41 5.24 18.25
CA CYS A 41 -20.50 6.18 19.36
C CYS A 41 -21.61 5.88 20.39
N GLY A 42 -21.96 4.59 20.55
CA GLY A 42 -23.03 4.13 21.43
C GLY A 42 -24.42 4.09 20.80
N PHE A 43 -24.55 4.38 19.51
CA PHE A 43 -25.78 4.23 18.75
C PHE A 43 -25.73 3.00 17.83
N ASP A 44 -26.92 2.52 17.46
CA ASP A 44 -27.05 1.50 16.43
C ASP A 44 -26.71 2.08 15.06
N PRO A 45 -25.94 1.35 14.23
CA PRO A 45 -25.53 1.87 12.93
C PRO A 45 -26.72 2.06 11.99
N ILE A 46 -26.84 3.27 11.44
CA ILE A 46 -27.97 3.62 10.54
C ILE A 46 -27.85 2.88 9.20
N LYS A 47 -26.61 2.62 8.76
CA LYS A 47 -26.29 1.89 7.52
C LYS A 47 -25.10 0.97 7.74
N SER A 48 -24.93 0.00 6.85
CA SER A 48 -23.72 -0.82 6.85
C SER A 48 -22.47 0.04 6.59
N ALA A 49 -21.33 -0.31 7.20
CA ALA A 49 -20.04 0.33 6.91
C ALA A 49 -19.56 0.15 5.45
N ARG A 50 -20.17 -0.76 4.68
CA ARG A 50 -19.84 -1.02 3.27
C ARG A 50 -20.60 -0.08 2.34
N LEU A 51 -20.29 1.21 2.43
CA LEU A 51 -20.84 2.25 1.56
C LEU A 51 -19.90 2.48 0.37
N PRO A 52 -20.43 2.92 -0.79
CA PRO A 52 -19.58 3.39 -1.87
C PRO A 52 -18.72 4.55 -1.35
N PHE A 53 -17.41 4.38 -1.45
CA PHE A 53 -16.43 5.36 -1.01
C PHE A 53 -16.17 6.41 -2.11
N SER A 54 -15.45 7.47 -1.76
CA SER A 54 -15.14 8.55 -2.71
C SER A 54 -14.31 8.03 -3.89
N LEU A 55 -14.74 8.38 -5.11
CA LEU A 55 -14.05 7.99 -6.35
C LEU A 55 -12.65 8.59 -6.47
N ARG A 56 -12.37 9.71 -5.79
CA ARG A 56 -11.06 10.37 -5.83
C ARG A 56 -9.96 9.53 -5.19
N PHE A 57 -10.24 8.84 -4.08
CA PHE A 57 -9.27 7.91 -3.49
C PHE A 57 -8.98 6.72 -4.40
N PHE A 58 -9.99 6.26 -5.13
CA PHE A 58 -9.82 5.20 -6.11
C PHE A 58 -8.92 5.63 -7.28
N LEU A 59 -9.07 6.86 -7.78
CA LEU A 59 -8.17 7.42 -8.79
C LEU A 59 -6.71 7.49 -8.31
N LEU A 60 -6.49 7.95 -7.07
CA LEU A 60 -5.16 7.97 -6.47
C LEU A 60 -4.54 6.57 -6.39
N ALA A 61 -5.32 5.55 -6.05
CA ALA A 61 -4.85 4.17 -6.01
C ALA A 61 -4.44 3.62 -7.39
N ILE A 62 -5.16 4.00 -8.46
CA ILE A 62 -4.80 3.63 -9.83
C ILE A 62 -3.51 4.32 -10.25
N ILE A 63 -3.39 5.63 -10.01
CA ILE A 63 -2.18 6.40 -10.31
C ILE A 63 -0.97 5.81 -9.60
N PHE A 64 -1.11 5.48 -8.31
CA PHE A 64 -0.06 4.82 -7.53
C PHE A 64 0.36 3.49 -8.14
N LEU A 65 -0.58 2.66 -8.59
CA LEU A 65 -0.28 1.38 -9.24
C LEU A 65 0.50 1.56 -10.53
N ILE A 66 0.12 2.53 -11.37
CA ILE A 66 0.82 2.82 -12.62
C ILE A 66 2.25 3.28 -12.31
N PHE A 67 2.41 4.20 -11.35
CA PHE A 67 3.72 4.72 -10.95
C PHE A 67 4.65 3.62 -10.38
N ASP A 68 4.09 2.65 -9.64
CA ASP A 68 4.85 1.50 -9.14
C ASP A 68 5.39 0.63 -10.29
N VAL A 69 4.57 0.39 -11.32
CA VAL A 69 5.00 -0.33 -12.53
C VAL A 69 6.10 0.45 -13.26
N GLU A 70 5.99 1.77 -13.34
CA GLU A 70 7.00 2.64 -13.97
C GLU A 70 8.34 2.61 -13.23
N ILE A 71 8.34 2.56 -11.90
CA ILE A 71 9.56 2.39 -11.09
C ILE A 71 10.21 1.02 -11.39
N VAL A 72 9.42 -0.04 -11.51
CA VAL A 72 9.95 -1.36 -11.88
C VAL A 72 10.63 -1.33 -13.24
N LEU A 73 10.08 -0.58 -14.20
CA LEU A 73 10.70 -0.37 -15.52
C LEU A 73 12.03 0.40 -15.47
N LEU A 74 12.28 1.20 -14.43
CA LEU A 74 13.57 1.87 -14.23
C LEU A 74 14.65 0.94 -13.67
N PHE A 75 14.29 -0.20 -13.09
CA PHE A 75 15.24 -1.10 -12.42
C PHE A 75 16.39 -1.64 -13.30
N PRO A 76 16.16 -2.01 -14.58
CA PRO A 76 17.23 -2.46 -15.47
C PRO A 76 18.34 -1.41 -15.71
N ILE A 77 18.02 -0.12 -15.60
CA ILE A 77 19.02 0.95 -15.73
C ILE A 77 20.00 0.88 -14.56
N LEU A 78 19.47 0.71 -13.33
CA LEU A 78 20.28 0.61 -12.11
C LEU A 78 21.24 -0.58 -12.16
N SER A 79 20.80 -1.73 -12.68
CA SER A 79 21.67 -2.90 -12.83
C SER A 79 22.73 -2.69 -13.92
N SER A 80 22.37 -2.03 -15.03
CA SER A 80 23.30 -1.76 -16.14
C SER A 80 24.37 -0.72 -15.83
N MET A 81 24.14 0.16 -14.84
CA MET A 81 25.14 1.14 -14.40
C MET A 81 26.43 0.49 -13.90
N LEU A 82 26.36 -0.74 -13.36
CA LEU A 82 27.52 -1.48 -12.86
C LEU A 82 28.34 -2.12 -13.99
N SER A 83 27.72 -2.45 -15.13
CA SER A 83 28.35 -3.12 -16.27
C SER A 83 28.89 -2.16 -17.35
N GLY A 84 28.61 -0.86 -17.20
CA GLY A 84 28.88 0.16 -18.19
C GLY A 84 27.61 0.58 -18.93
N LEU A 85 27.35 1.89 -18.96
CA LEU A 85 26.16 2.46 -19.54
C LEU A 85 26.36 2.70 -21.05
N SER A 86 25.50 2.12 -21.89
CA SER A 86 25.49 2.47 -23.31
C SER A 86 24.81 3.83 -23.52
N MET A 87 25.28 4.58 -24.52
CA MET A 87 24.68 5.88 -24.86
C MET A 87 23.20 5.74 -25.27
N SER A 88 22.83 4.64 -25.90
CA SER A 88 21.44 4.34 -26.27
C SER A 88 20.54 4.13 -25.05
N LEU A 89 21.01 3.40 -24.05
CA LEU A 89 20.26 3.13 -22.83
C LEU A 89 20.08 4.42 -22.02
N MET A 90 21.13 5.24 -21.96
CA MET A 90 21.06 6.56 -21.33
C MET A 90 20.03 7.48 -22.00
N LEU A 91 20.03 7.56 -23.33
CA LEU A 91 19.06 8.36 -24.08
C LEU A 91 17.62 7.86 -23.88
N SER A 92 17.42 6.53 -23.92
CA SER A 92 16.09 5.93 -23.69
C SER A 92 15.57 6.19 -22.28
N SER A 93 16.43 6.11 -21.26
CA SER A 93 16.06 6.41 -19.87
C SER A 93 15.70 7.89 -19.67
N PHE A 94 16.40 8.79 -20.36
CA PHE A 94 16.12 10.22 -20.29
C PHE A 94 14.76 10.54 -20.91
N ILE A 95 14.46 9.99 -22.09
CA ILE A 95 13.16 10.15 -22.75
C ILE A 95 12.04 9.58 -21.86
N PHE A 96 12.27 8.40 -21.26
CA PHE A 96 11.30 7.79 -20.35
C PHE A 96 11.01 8.67 -19.12
N LEU A 97 12.03 9.22 -18.47
CA LEU A 97 11.86 10.16 -17.34
C LEU A 97 11.09 11.42 -17.74
N VAL A 98 11.33 11.96 -18.93
CA VAL A 98 10.59 13.13 -19.43
C VAL A 98 9.11 12.79 -19.60
N ILE A 99 8.79 11.61 -20.15
CA ILE A 99 7.40 11.15 -20.30
C ILE A 99 6.72 11.04 -18.94
N LEU A 100 7.40 10.48 -17.92
CA LEU A 100 6.87 10.39 -16.55
C LEU A 100 6.54 11.76 -15.96
N ILE A 101 7.46 12.72 -16.09
CA ILE A 101 7.26 14.08 -15.57
C ILE A 101 6.07 14.75 -16.27
N VAL A 102 5.98 14.61 -17.60
CA VAL A 102 4.86 15.20 -18.37
C VAL A 102 3.52 14.54 -18.00
N GLY A 103 3.49 13.22 -17.82
CA GLY A 103 2.30 12.49 -17.36
C GLY A 103 1.83 12.98 -15.99
N LEU A 104 2.75 13.13 -15.04
CA LEU A 104 2.44 13.65 -13.71
C LEU A 104 1.90 15.08 -13.75
N PHE A 105 2.48 15.96 -14.57
CA PHE A 105 1.96 17.32 -14.75
C PHE A 105 0.54 17.33 -15.35
N HIS A 106 0.25 16.43 -16.28
CA HIS A 106 -1.08 16.28 -16.85
C HIS A 106 -2.10 15.83 -15.79
N GLU A 107 -1.77 14.81 -15.00
CA GLU A 107 -2.63 14.31 -13.92
C GLU A 107 -2.89 15.37 -12.83
N TRP A 108 -1.89 16.18 -12.52
CA TRP A 108 -2.04 17.29 -11.58
C TRP A 108 -2.98 18.37 -12.13
N ASN A 109 -2.85 18.74 -13.41
CA ASN A 109 -3.73 19.74 -14.01
C ASN A 109 -5.20 19.28 -14.07
N GLU A 110 -5.45 17.97 -14.16
CA GLU A 110 -6.79 17.37 -14.07
C GLU A 110 -7.37 17.35 -12.63
N GLY A 111 -6.60 17.79 -11.62
CA GLY A 111 -7.04 17.81 -10.22
C GLY A 111 -7.23 16.42 -9.62
N SER A 112 -6.68 15.38 -10.25
CA SER A 112 -6.78 13.99 -9.78
C SER A 112 -6.03 13.75 -8.47
N LEU A 113 -5.01 14.58 -8.20
CA LEU A 113 -4.19 14.56 -6.99
C LEU A 113 -4.75 15.44 -5.86
N ASP A 114 -5.74 16.28 -6.17
CA ASP A 114 -6.31 17.18 -5.18
C ASP A 114 -7.24 16.42 -4.23
N TRP A 115 -6.96 16.56 -2.93
CA TRP A 115 -7.83 16.04 -1.90
C TRP A 115 -9.15 16.81 -1.89
N ALA A 116 -10.27 16.07 -1.83
CA ALA A 116 -11.56 16.66 -1.54
C ALA A 116 -11.55 17.26 -0.14
N GLN A 117 -11.86 18.55 -0.06
CA GLN A 117 -12.44 19.14 1.14
C GLN A 117 -13.93 18.81 1.21
#